data_AF-A0A7W6JQ57-F1
#
_entry.id   AF-A0A7W6JQ57-F1
#
_cell.length_a   1.000
_cell.length_b   1.000
_cell.length_c   1.000
_cell.angle_alpha   90.00
_cell.angle_beta   90.00
_cell.angle_gamma   90.00
#
_symmetry.space_group_name_H-M   'P 1'
#
loop_
_entity.id
_entity.type
_entity.pdbx_description
1 polymer ?
#
loop_
_entity_poly.entity_id
_entity_poly.type
_entity_poly.pdbx_seq_one_letter_code
_entity_poly.pdbx_strand_id
1 'polypeptide(L)'
;MGYVVLFLAGALLCNAIPHLAAGLRGEPFPTPFARPRGVGHSSPLMNFYWGTANLLIGISSLLSYSLHDYGVWPVIGGWLALGSYIAWHFGKVRR
;
A
#
# COMPACT_ATOMS: atom_id res chain seq x y z
N MET A 1 -8.05 -12.58 -15.08
CA MET A 1 -6.90 -11.79 -14.58
C MET A 1 -7.31 -10.42 -14.03
N GLY A 2 -8.26 -9.70 -14.65
CA GLY A 2 -8.70 -8.37 -14.18
C GLY A 2 -9.15 -8.31 -12.72
N TYR A 3 -9.94 -9.27 -12.22
CA TYR A 3 -10.33 -9.34 -10.80
C TYR A 3 -9.13 -9.34 -9.83
N VAL A 4 -8.09 -10.13 -10.15
CA VAL A 4 -6.88 -10.22 -9.31
C VAL A 4 -6.07 -8.93 -9.39
N VAL A 5 -5.91 -8.35 -10.57
CA VAL A 5 -5.18 -7.08 -10.75
C VAL A 5 -5.88 -5.94 -10.03
N LEU A 6 -7.21 -5.85 -10.14
CA LEU A 6 -8.00 -4.82 -9.44
C LEU A 6 -7.96 -5.00 -7.91
N PHE A 7 -7.95 -6.25 -7.42
CA PHE A 7 -7.72 -6.52 -6.00
C PHE A 7 -6.34 -6.03 -5.55
N LEU A 8 -5.28 -6.38 -6.29
CA LEU A 8 -3.93 -5.89 -5.98
C LEU A 8 -3.83 -4.36 -6.10
N ALA A 9 -4.56 -3.73 -7.03
CA ALA A 9 -4.62 -2.29 -7.16
C ALA A 9 -5.16 -1.63 -5.88
N GLY A 10 -6.29 -2.11 -5.36
CA GLY A 10 -6.85 -1.62 -4.10
C GLY A 10 -5.91 -1.80 -2.92
N ALA A 11 -5.22 -2.94 -2.85
CA ALA A 11 -4.22 -3.21 -1.82
C ALA A 11 -3.04 -2.22 -1.91
N LEU A 12 -2.44 -2.05 -3.09
CA LEU A 12 -1.32 -1.12 -3.29
C LEU A 12 -1.71 0.33 -2.96
N LEU A 13 -2.88 0.78 -3.40
CA LEU A 13 -3.38 2.12 -3.08
C LEU A 13 -3.53 2.34 -1.58
N CYS A 14 -4.04 1.34 -0.85
CA CYS A 14 -4.13 1.41 0.60
C CYS A 14 -2.73 1.48 1.25
N ASN A 15 -1.80 0.65 0.76
CA ASN A 15 -0.43 0.61 1.26
C ASN A 15 0.34 1.92 1.04
N ALA A 16 0.01 2.67 -0.03
CA ALA A 16 0.65 3.96 -0.32
C ALA A 16 0.44 4.98 0.81
N ILE A 17 -0.71 4.95 1.50
CA ILE A 17 -1.11 5.96 2.49
C ILE A 17 -0.11 6.10 3.64
N PRO A 18 0.15 5.05 4.47
CA PRO A 18 1.03 5.20 5.62
C PRO A 18 2.46 5.57 5.21
N HIS A 19 2.93 5.04 4.07
CA HIS A 19 4.29 5.30 3.59
C HIS A 19 4.47 6.73 3.06
N LEU A 20 3.53 7.24 2.26
CA LEU A 20 3.55 8.63 1.83
C LEU A 20 3.38 9.58 3.01
N ALA A 21 2.45 9.30 3.93
CA ALA A 21 2.23 10.13 5.11
C ALA A 21 3.49 10.21 5.98
N ALA A 22 4.15 9.09 6.26
CA ALA A 22 5.40 9.09 7.03
C ALA A 22 6.53 9.79 6.27
N GLY A 23 6.72 9.46 4.99
CA GLY A 23 7.81 10.02 4.18
C GLY A 23 7.72 11.54 4.03
N LEU A 24 6.53 12.07 3.74
CA LEU A 24 6.30 13.50 3.57
C LEU A 24 6.35 14.29 4.88
N ARG A 25 6.10 13.64 6.03
CA ARG A 25 6.26 14.25 7.36
C ARG A 25 7.68 14.19 7.89
N GLY A 26 8.62 13.60 7.16
CA GLY A 26 9.99 13.41 7.65
C GLY A 26 10.10 12.34 8.75
N GLU A 27 9.13 11.42 8.84
CA GLU A 27 9.07 10.41 9.89
C GLU A 27 9.63 9.05 9.44
N PRO A 28 10.40 8.35 10.31
CA PRO A 28 10.79 6.98 10.06
C PRO A 28 9.59 6.03 10.18
N PHE A 29 9.47 5.09 9.24
CA PHE A 29 8.36 4.13 9.23
C PHE A 29 8.78 2.76 8.68
N PRO A 30 8.18 1.64 9.13
CA PRO A 30 8.57 0.32 8.66
C PRO A 30 8.33 0.12 7.18
N THR A 31 9.27 -0.52 6.48
CA THR A 31 9.10 -0.92 5.06
C THR A 31 9.66 -2.34 4.85
N PRO A 32 9.35 -3.00 3.71
CA PRO A 32 9.97 -4.28 3.35
C PRO A 32 11.50 -4.23 3.24
N PHE A 33 12.09 -3.03 3.08
CA PHE A 33 13.53 -2.81 2.93
C PHE A 33 14.26 -2.60 4.26
N ALA A 34 13.52 -2.39 5.35
CA ALA A 34 14.12 -2.20 6.67
C ALA A 34 14.78 -3.49 7.20
N ARG A 35 15.55 -3.35 8.29
CA ARG A 35 16.07 -4.47 9.07
C ARG A 35 15.61 -4.33 10.52
N PRO A 36 14.82 -5.26 11.08
CA PRO A 36 14.19 -6.41 10.41
C PRO A 36 13.13 -6.00 9.37
N ARG A 37 12.94 -6.80 8.32
CA ARG A 37 12.02 -6.45 7.21
C ARG A 37 10.58 -6.28 7.71
N GLY A 38 9.94 -5.18 7.29
CA GLY A 38 8.55 -4.88 7.66
C GLY A 38 8.35 -4.57 9.15
N VAL A 39 9.42 -4.47 9.94
CA VAL A 39 9.38 -4.22 11.39
C VAL A 39 10.27 -3.02 11.74
N GLY A 40 11.55 -3.08 11.38
CA GLY A 40 12.49 -2.00 11.58
C GLY A 40 12.11 -0.77 10.77
N HIS A 41 12.70 0.38 11.09
CA HIS A 41 12.41 1.63 10.40
C HIS A 41 13.25 1.81 9.13
N SER A 42 12.63 2.34 8.09
CA SER A 42 13.34 2.96 6.96
C SER A 42 13.29 4.48 7.06
N SER A 43 14.21 5.13 6.35
CA SER A 43 14.26 6.60 6.29
C SER A 43 12.96 7.19 5.71
N PRO A 44 12.68 8.48 5.99
CA PRO A 44 11.54 9.17 5.39
C PRO A 44 11.57 9.13 3.86
N LEU A 45 12.75 9.31 3.25
CA LEU A 45 12.91 9.27 1.80
C LEU A 45 12.59 7.89 1.21
N MET A 46 13.00 6.81 1.89
CA MET A 46 12.64 5.45 1.47
C MET A 46 11.13 5.20 1.56
N ASN A 47 10.47 5.71 2.61
CA ASN A 47 9.02 5.63 2.74
C ASN A 47 8.29 6.43 1.64
N PHE A 48 8.79 7.62 1.31
CA PHE A 48 8.25 8.40 0.20
C PHE A 48 8.33 7.64 -1.13
N TYR A 49 9.51 7.10 -1.49
CA TYR A 49 9.66 6.34 -2.73
C TYR A 49 8.84 5.06 -2.75
N TRP A 50 8.81 4.33 -1.63
CA TRP A 50 8.01 3.12 -1.53
C TRP A 50 6.52 3.39 -1.65
N GLY A 51 6.01 4.41 -0.94
CA GLY A 51 4.62 4.84 -1.06
C GLY A 51 4.28 5.33 -2.47
N THR A 52 5.19 6.06 -3.11
CA THR A 52 5.03 6.53 -4.50
C THR A 52 4.95 5.35 -5.48
N ALA A 53 5.82 4.34 -5.32
CA ALA A 53 5.77 3.14 -6.16
C ALA A 53 4.42 2.40 -6.02
N ASN A 54 3.93 2.25 -4.79
CA ASN A 54 2.61 1.64 -4.54
C ASN A 54 1.48 2.44 -5.20
N LEU A 55 1.51 3.78 -5.08
CA LEU A 55 0.52 4.67 -5.70
C LEU A 55 0.53 4.53 -7.23
N LEU A 56 1.70 4.63 -7.86
CA LEU A 56 1.82 4.58 -9.32
C LEU A 56 1.40 3.21 -9.86
N ILE A 57 1.87 2.11 -9.27
CA ILE A 57 1.49 0.77 -9.70
C ILE A 57 0.00 0.53 -9.49
N GLY A 58 -0.58 1.00 -8.37
CA GLY A 58 -2.00 0.90 -8.08
C GLY A 58 -2.86 1.66 -9.10
N ILE A 59 -2.52 2.92 -9.40
CA ILE A 59 -3.22 3.72 -10.41
C ILE A 59 -3.08 3.09 -11.81
N SER A 60 -1.87 2.72 -12.22
CA SER A 60 -1.66 2.06 -13.52
C SER A 60 -2.47 0.76 -13.65
N SER A 61 -2.60 0.00 -12.55
CA SER A 61 -3.42 -1.21 -12.52
C SER A 61 -4.91 -0.92 -12.68
N LEU A 62 -5.43 0.14 -12.04
CA LEU A 62 -6.82 0.59 -12.23
C LEU A 62 -7.09 1.04 -13.66
N LEU A 63 -6.15 1.77 -14.28
CA LEU A 63 -6.30 2.25 -15.66
C LEU A 63 -6.20 1.14 -16.71
N SER A 64 -5.64 -0.02 -16.34
CA SER A 64 -5.48 -1.16 -17.24
C SER A 64 -6.74 -2.01 -17.40
N TYR A 65 -7.75 -1.84 -16.53
CA TYR A 65 -8.96 -2.67 -16.53
C TYR A 65 -10.23 -1.82 -16.31
N SER A 66 -11.27 -2.09 -17.08
CA SER A 66 -12.57 -1.39 -17.00
C SER A 66 -13.31 -1.76 -15.71
N LEU A 67 -13.55 -0.79 -14.82
CA LEU A 67 -14.38 -0.99 -13.63
C LEU A 67 -15.85 -1.25 -13.97
N HIS A 68 -16.30 -0.89 -15.17
CA HIS A 68 -17.65 -1.19 -15.64
C HIS A 68 -17.88 -2.70 -15.80
N ASP A 69 -16.85 -3.43 -16.25
CA ASP A 69 -16.96 -4.86 -16.56
C ASP A 69 -16.67 -5.76 -15.34
N TYR A 70 -15.75 -5.32 -14.48
CA TYR A 70 -15.30 -6.09 -13.33
C TYR A 70 -15.91 -5.64 -12.00
N GLY A 71 -16.56 -4.48 -11.97
CA GLY A 71 -17.07 -3.84 -10.77
C GLY A 71 -15.96 -3.31 -9.84
N VAL A 72 -16.38 -2.55 -8.83
CA VAL A 72 -15.47 -1.94 -7.84
C VAL A 72 -15.11 -2.87 -6.67
N TRP A 73 -15.89 -3.94 -6.48
CA TRP A 73 -15.74 -4.86 -5.34
C TRP A 73 -14.35 -5.50 -5.20
N PRO A 74 -13.62 -5.88 -6.27
CA PRO A 74 -12.27 -6.40 -6.13
C PRO A 74 -11.31 -5.37 -5.52
N VAL A 75 -11.40 -4.11 -5.97
CA VAL A 75 -10.60 -2.98 -5.46
C VAL A 75 -10.90 -2.76 -3.98
N ILE A 76 -12.18 -2.72 -3.60
CA ILE A 76 -12.61 -2.59 -2.20
C ILE A 76 -12.09 -3.76 -1.38
N GLY A 77 -12.20 -4.98 -1.89
CA GLY A 77 -11.71 -6.17 -1.21
C GLY A 77 -10.21 -6.11 -0.92
N GLY A 78 -9.41 -5.70 -1.90
CA GLY A 78 -7.96 -5.55 -1.75
C GLY A 78 -7.58 -4.46 -0.75
N TRP A 79 -8.28 -3.33 -0.82
CA TRP A 79 -8.12 -2.23 0.13
C TRP A 79 -8.42 -2.67 1.57
N LEU A 80 -9.57 -3.31 1.80
CA LEU A 80 -9.99 -3.74 3.13
C LEU A 80 -9.07 -4.83 3.68
N ALA A 81 -8.69 -5.81 2.83
CA ALA A 81 -7.83 -6.90 3.24
C ALA A 81 -6.45 -6.40 3.67
N LEU A 82 -5.75 -5.66 2.80
CA LEU A 82 -4.41 -5.17 3.13
C LEU A 82 -4.49 -4.07 4.20
N GLY A 83 -5.46 -3.16 4.12
CA GLY A 83 -5.68 -2.09 5.10
C GLY A 83 -5.86 -2.63 6.52
N SER A 84 -6.70 -3.65 6.69
CA SER A 84 -6.89 -4.32 7.99
C SER A 84 -5.61 -4.97 8.49
N TYR A 85 -4.89 -5.66 7.59
CA TYR A 85 -3.62 -6.29 7.91
C TYR A 85 -2.57 -5.27 8.36
N ILE A 86 -2.34 -4.19 7.59
CA ILE A 86 -1.31 -3.20 7.93
C ILE A 86 -1.69 -2.37 9.15
N ALA A 87 -2.99 -2.10 9.38
CA ALA A 87 -3.46 -1.44 10.59
C ALA A 87 -3.14 -2.29 11.84
N TRP A 88 -3.43 -3.59 11.79
CA TRP A 88 -3.07 -4.51 12.87
C TRP A 88 -1.55 -4.66 13.02
N HIS A 89 -0.83 -4.92 11.93
CA HIS A 89 0.61 -5.18 11.93
C HIS A 89 1.40 -3.97 12.41
N PHE A 90 1.18 -2.79 11.85
CA PHE A 90 1.84 -1.56 12.31
C PHE A 90 1.40 -1.15 13.71
N GLY A 91 0.17 -1.45 14.11
CA GLY A 91 -0.27 -1.31 15.50
C GLY A 91 0.48 -2.21 16.48
N LYS A 92 1.03 -3.35 16.02
CA LYS A 92 1.87 -4.25 16.83
C LYS A 92 3.34 -3.85 16.81
N VAL A 93 3.90 -3.48 15.66
CA VAL A 93 5.34 -3.24 15.51
C VAL A 93 5.79 -1.80 15.82
N ARG A 94 4.84 -0.86 15.94
CA ARG A 94 5.12 0.55 16.31
C ARG A 94 4.71 0.89 17.76
N ARG A 95 4.35 -0.12 18.56
CA ARG A 95 4.12 0.03 20.00
C ARG A 95 5.41 -0.16 20.78
#